data_AF-A0A350DNP9-F1
#
_entry.id   AF-A0A350DNP9-F1
#
_cell.length_a   1.000
_cell.length_b   1.000
_cell.length_c   1.000
_cell.angle_alpha   90.00
_cell.angle_beta   90.00
_cell.angle_gamma   90.00
#
_symmetry.space_group_name_H-M   'P 1'
#
loop_
_entity.id
_entity.type
_entity.pdbx_description
1 polymer ?
#
loop_
_entity_poly.entity_id
_entity_poly.type
_entity_poly.pdbx_seq_one_letter_code
_entity_poly.pdbx_strand_id
1 'polypeptide(L)'
;MNEVKVSKLGPFPKVNKPVFITSSVLIVGFIIFGSLFSETAATLFSFLQAFIAEKFRWLFIILFNMALVFCIYLTASRYGDIRLGKQTERPQYSLFSWIAMLFSAGIGIGLVYWGTAEPLYHFMAPPLGEAET
;
A
#
# COMPACT_ATOMS: atom_id res chain seq x y z
N MET A 1 32.51 0.04 1.56
CA MET A 1 31.20 0.19 0.90
C MET A 1 31.40 1.20 -0.22
N ASN A 2 31.56 0.72 -1.44
CA ASN A 2 32.09 1.49 -2.57
C ASN A 2 31.19 2.68 -2.90
N GLU A 3 31.83 3.82 -3.16
CA GLU A 3 31.18 5.08 -3.45
C GLU A 3 30.29 4.98 -4.69
N VAL A 4 28.98 5.06 -4.47
CA VAL A 4 28.02 5.22 -5.57
C VAL A 4 28.18 6.65 -6.11
N LYS A 5 28.94 6.77 -7.21
CA LYS A 5 29.03 7.98 -8.03
C LYS A 5 27.66 8.23 -8.67
N VAL A 6 26.99 9.31 -8.27
CA VAL A 6 25.68 9.69 -8.83
C VAL A 6 25.70 11.17 -9.18
N SER A 7 25.25 11.49 -10.39
CA SER A 7 25.21 12.85 -10.94
C SER A 7 24.16 13.73 -10.23
N LYS A 8 24.49 15.00 -9.99
CA LYS A 8 23.55 16.02 -9.51
C LYS A 8 22.55 16.39 -10.61
N LEU A 9 21.26 16.36 -10.31
CA LEU A 9 20.22 17.00 -11.11
C LEU A 9 19.46 17.96 -10.18
N GLY A 10 19.67 19.28 -10.32
CA GLY A 10 18.95 20.31 -9.56
C GLY A 10 19.22 20.33 -8.04
N PRO A 11 18.33 20.98 -7.24
CA PRO A 11 18.47 21.11 -5.78
C PRO A 11 18.21 19.80 -5.01
N PHE A 12 17.88 18.71 -5.70
CA PHE A 12 17.58 17.41 -5.08
C PHE A 12 18.83 16.51 -5.06
N PRO A 13 19.21 15.93 -3.91
CA PRO A 13 20.31 14.97 -3.87
C PRO A 13 20.02 13.73 -4.72
N LYS A 14 21.05 13.30 -5.47
CA LYS A 14 21.21 12.01 -6.20
C LYS A 14 19.91 11.27 -6.57
N VAL A 15 19.26 11.68 -7.66
CA VAL A 15 18.04 11.04 -8.19
C VAL A 15 18.37 10.04 -9.32
N ASN A 16 17.73 8.86 -9.31
CA ASN A 16 17.76 7.94 -10.43
C ASN A 16 16.93 8.52 -11.59
N LYS A 17 17.61 9.15 -12.56
CA LYS A 17 16.98 9.91 -13.65
C LYS A 17 15.97 9.08 -14.47
N PRO A 18 16.28 7.84 -14.91
CA PRO A 18 15.29 6.99 -15.59
C PRO A 18 13.99 6.80 -14.81
N VAL A 19 14.09 6.47 -13.52
CA VAL A 19 12.92 6.22 -12.67
C VAL A 19 12.12 7.50 -12.48
N PHE A 20 12.80 8.60 -12.13
CA PHE A 20 12.14 9.88 -11.88
C PHE A 20 11.39 10.39 -13.11
N ILE A 21 12.05 10.43 -14.27
CA ILE A 21 11.44 10.95 -15.49
C ILE A 21 10.24 10.08 -15.90
N THR A 22 10.39 8.75 -15.85
CA THR A 22 9.31 7.83 -16.23
C THR A 22 8.10 7.98 -15.30
N SER A 23 8.31 7.99 -13.98
CA SER A 23 7.23 8.16 -13.01
C SER A 23 6.57 9.54 -13.12
N SER A 24 7.34 10.62 -13.27
CA SER A 24 6.79 11.97 -13.39
C SER A 24 5.98 12.15 -14.66
N VAL A 25 6.45 11.65 -15.81
CA VAL A 25 5.71 11.72 -17.08
C VAL A 25 4.39 10.94 -16.97
N LEU A 26 4.42 9.74 -16.37
CA LEU A 26 3.20 8.97 -16.15
C LEU A 26 2.21 9.72 -15.25
N ILE A 27 2.65 10.23 -14.10
CA ILE A 27 1.78 10.94 -13.16
C ILE A 27 1.16 12.18 -13.81
N VAL A 28 1.98 13.02 -14.45
CA VAL A 28 1.49 14.23 -15.14
C VAL A 28 0.53 13.85 -16.28
N GLY A 29 0.84 12.79 -17.02
CA GLY A 29 -0.04 12.25 -18.07
C GLY A 29 -1.41 11.84 -17.53
N PHE A 30 -1.45 11.11 -16.41
CA PHE A 30 -2.71 10.72 -15.75
C PHE A 30 -3.51 11.94 -15.28
N ILE A 31 -2.84 12.95 -14.71
CA ILE A 31 -3.50 14.19 -14.25
C ILE A 31 -4.12 14.94 -15.43
N ILE A 32 -3.36 15.13 -16.51
CA ILE A 32 -3.85 15.83 -17.71
C ILE A 32 -5.03 15.08 -18.33
N PHE A 33 -4.89 13.75 -18.49
CA PHE A 33 -5.96 12.93 -19.05
C PHE A 33 -7.23 12.97 -18.19
N GLY A 34 -7.10 12.76 -16.87
CA GLY A 34 -8.25 12.79 -15.96
C GLY A 34 -8.90 14.17 -15.84
N SER A 35 -8.13 15.25 -15.96
CA SER A 35 -8.65 16.61 -15.87
C SER A 35 -9.35 17.08 -17.15
N LEU A 36 -8.86 16.71 -18.33
CA LEU A 36 -9.43 17.16 -19.61
C LEU A 36 -10.53 16.23 -20.14
N PHE A 37 -10.46 14.93 -19.83
CA PHE A 37 -11.38 13.91 -20.31
C PHE A 37 -12.04 13.16 -19.14
N SER A 38 -12.60 13.89 -18.18
CA SER A 38 -13.11 13.35 -16.91
C SER A 38 -14.17 12.27 -17.08
N GLU A 39 -15.14 12.44 -17.98
CA GLU A 39 -16.19 11.45 -18.24
C GLU A 39 -15.62 10.15 -18.82
N THR A 40 -14.80 10.26 -19.87
CA THR A 40 -14.14 9.10 -20.50
C THR A 40 -13.23 8.38 -19.51
N ALA A 41 -12.48 9.14 -18.69
CA ALA A 41 -11.62 8.58 -17.66
C ALA A 41 -12.44 7.84 -16.60
N ALA A 42 -13.56 8.38 -16.14
CA ALA A 42 -14.45 7.73 -15.19
C ALA A 42 -15.00 6.42 -15.73
N THR A 43 -15.54 6.41 -16.95
CA THR A 43 -16.04 5.17 -17.58
C THR A 43 -14.94 4.13 -17.73
N LEU A 44 -13.76 4.54 -18.21
CA LEU A 44 -12.62 3.63 -18.40
C LEU A 44 -12.13 3.06 -17.07
N PHE A 45 -11.96 3.88 -16.05
CA PHE A 45 -11.48 3.44 -14.74
C PHE A 45 -12.50 2.54 -14.04
N SER A 46 -13.79 2.84 -14.12
CA SER A 46 -14.83 1.95 -13.58
C SER A 46 -14.86 0.61 -14.30
N PHE A 47 -14.73 0.60 -15.63
CA PHE A 47 -14.64 -0.64 -16.41
C PHE A 47 -13.41 -1.47 -16.03
N LEU A 48 -12.23 -0.83 -15.96
CA LEU A 48 -10.99 -1.50 -15.57
C LEU A 48 -11.05 -2.03 -14.14
N GLN A 49 -11.57 -1.24 -13.20
CA GLN A 49 -11.77 -1.66 -11.81
C GLN A 49 -12.69 -2.88 -11.74
N ALA A 50 -13.83 -2.85 -12.43
CA ALA A 50 -14.77 -3.98 -12.45
C ALA A 50 -14.13 -5.23 -13.08
N PHE A 51 -13.43 -5.07 -14.21
CA PHE A 51 -12.73 -6.15 -14.88
C PHE A 51 -11.68 -6.82 -13.97
N ILE A 52 -10.85 -6.02 -13.30
CA ILE A 52 -9.85 -6.52 -12.35
C ILE A 52 -10.53 -7.19 -11.16
N ALA A 53 -11.56 -6.56 -10.60
CA ALA A 53 -12.30 -7.07 -9.45
C ALA A 53 -13.15 -8.32 -9.75
N GLU A 54 -13.43 -8.62 -11.02
CA GLU A 54 -14.11 -9.86 -11.42
C GLU A 54 -13.08 -10.96 -11.72
N LYS A 55 -12.08 -10.68 -12.57
CA LYS A 55 -11.15 -11.71 -13.06
C LYS A 55 -10.04 -12.05 -12.07
N PHE A 56 -9.57 -11.09 -11.29
CA PHE A 56 -8.43 -11.25 -10.39
C PHE A 56 -8.82 -11.31 -8.90
N ARG A 57 -10.12 -11.28 -8.57
CA ARG A 57 -10.59 -11.32 -7.17
C ARG A 57 -10.01 -12.48 -6.38
N TRP A 58 -10.09 -13.68 -6.96
CA TRP A 58 -9.63 -14.91 -6.32
C TRP A 58 -8.12 -14.85 -6.04
N LEU A 59 -7.34 -14.24 -6.95
CA LEU A 59 -5.91 -14.07 -6.79
C LEU A 59 -5.60 -13.12 -5.63
N PHE A 60 -6.32 -12.00 -5.51
CA PHE A 60 -6.16 -11.08 -4.37
C PHE A 60 -6.46 -11.78 -3.04
N ILE A 61 -7.57 -12.52 -2.95
CA ILE A 61 -7.94 -13.26 -1.73
C ILE A 61 -6.84 -14.26 -1.35
N ILE A 62 -6.36 -15.05 -2.31
CA ILE A 62 -5.29 -16.02 -2.06
C ILE A 62 -3.99 -15.31 -1.65
N LEU A 63 -3.62 -14.22 -2.32
CA LEU A 63 -2.39 -13.49 -2.04
C LEU A 63 -2.39 -12.91 -0.63
N PHE A 64 -3.49 -12.27 -0.19
CA PHE A 64 -3.59 -11.73 1.17
C PHE A 64 -3.57 -12.83 2.23
N ASN A 65 -4.30 -13.93 2.00
CA ASN A 65 -4.29 -15.07 2.92
C ASN A 65 -2.91 -15.74 2.98
N MET A 66 -2.25 -15.90 1.83
CA MET A 66 -0.90 -16.45 1.76
C MET A 66 0.10 -15.56 2.49
N ALA A 67 0.04 -14.24 2.31
CA ALA A 67 0.89 -13.29 3.02
C ALA A 67 0.68 -13.37 4.54
N LEU A 68 -0.59 -13.47 4.99
CA LEU A 68 -0.91 -13.65 6.40
C LEU A 68 -0.32 -14.95 6.96
N VAL A 69 -0.58 -16.08 6.30
CA VAL A 69 -0.03 -17.39 6.69
C VAL A 69 1.50 -17.36 6.68
N PHE A 70 2.10 -16.70 5.70
CA PHE A 70 3.55 -16.53 5.61
C PHE A 70 4.11 -15.72 6.78
N CYS A 71 3.48 -14.61 7.17
CA CYS A 71 3.88 -13.83 8.36
C CYS A 71 3.76 -14.64 9.65
N ILE A 72 2.67 -15.41 9.80
CA ILE A 72 2.47 -16.32 10.94
C ILE A 72 3.56 -17.39 10.95
N TYR A 73 3.84 -18.01 9.80
CA TYR A 73 4.90 -18.99 9.64
C TYR A 73 6.28 -18.44 10.01
N LEU A 74 6.63 -17.23 9.53
CA LEU A 74 7.90 -16.60 9.88
C LEU A 74 8.01 -16.37 11.38
N THR A 75 6.93 -15.95 12.04
CA THR A 75 6.93 -15.66 13.48
C THR A 75 6.94 -16.92 14.35
N ALA A 76 6.23 -17.98 13.92
CA ALA A 76 6.09 -19.23 14.69
C ALA A 76 7.20 -20.25 14.41
N SER A 77 7.96 -20.09 13.33
CA SER A 77 9.08 -20.99 12.97
C SER A 77 10.41 -20.46 13.51
N ARG A 78 11.47 -21.27 13.34
CA ARG A 78 12.87 -20.90 13.64
C ARG A 78 13.36 -19.61 12.99
N TYR A 79 12.66 -19.09 11.99
CA TYR A 79 13.02 -17.84 11.33
C TYR A 79 12.65 -16.61 12.17
N GLY A 80 11.72 -16.74 13.13
CA GLY A 80 11.32 -15.65 14.03
C GLY A 80 12.42 -15.27 15.02
N ASP A 81 13.31 -16.20 15.34
CA ASP A 81 14.46 -15.97 16.23
C ASP A 81 15.61 -15.20 15.54
N ILE A 82 15.53 -15.02 14.21
CA ILE A 82 16.57 -14.35 13.45
C ILE A 82 16.52 -12.84 13.69
N ARG A 83 17.58 -12.32 14.30
CA ARG A 83 17.77 -10.87 14.46
C ARG A 83 18.05 -10.20 13.11
N LEU A 84 17.25 -9.20 12.76
CA LEU A 84 17.44 -8.34 11.58
C LEU A 84 18.58 -7.34 11.81
N GLY A 85 19.83 -7.83 11.82
CA GLY A 85 21.02 -7.03 12.08
C GLY A 85 22.19 -7.92 12.50
N LYS A 86 23.22 -7.34 13.12
CA LYS A 86 24.27 -8.16 13.72
C LYS A 86 23.74 -8.85 14.98
N GLN A 87 24.22 -10.07 15.25
CA GLN A 87 23.77 -10.86 16.42
C GLN A 87 24.02 -10.16 17.77
N THR A 88 25.00 -9.25 17.83
CA THR A 88 25.37 -8.48 19.02
C THR A 88 24.68 -7.12 19.14
N GLU A 89 23.92 -6.71 18.11
CA GLU A 89 23.33 -5.37 18.04
C GLU A 89 22.03 -5.31 18.83
N ARG A 90 21.82 -4.23 19.61
CA ARG A 90 20.61 -4.02 20.40
C ARG A 90 19.59 -3.17 19.60
N PRO A 91 18.28 -3.30 19.87
CA PRO A 91 17.28 -2.45 19.22
C PRO A 91 17.59 -0.96 19.41
N GLN A 92 17.48 -0.18 18.32
CA GLN A 92 17.72 1.27 18.34
C GLN A 92 16.63 2.05 19.09
N TYR A 93 15.40 1.51 19.12
CA TYR A 93 14.24 2.11 19.76
C TYR A 93 13.71 1.20 20.87
N SER A 94 13.12 1.79 21.92
CA SER A 94 12.39 1.03 22.93
C SER A 94 11.16 0.36 22.30
N LEU A 95 10.70 -0.75 22.90
CA LEU A 95 9.54 -1.49 22.38
C LEU A 95 8.30 -0.59 22.23
N PHE A 96 8.03 0.26 23.20
CA PHE A 96 6.90 1.19 23.16
C PHE A 96 7.03 2.20 22.01
N SER A 97 8.21 2.81 21.86
CA SER A 97 8.47 3.75 20.76
C SER A 97 8.37 3.07 19.40
N TRP A 98 8.86 1.83 19.28
CA TRP A 98 8.78 1.06 18.06
C TRP A 98 7.33 0.72 17.66
N ILE A 99 6.50 0.27 18.61
CA ILE A 99 5.08 0.01 18.37
C ILE A 99 4.36 1.31 17.96
N ALA A 100 4.65 2.43 18.63
CA ALA A 100 4.06 3.73 18.28
C ALA A 100 4.43 4.17 16.85
N MET A 101 5.67 3.93 16.41
CA MET A 101 6.09 4.22 15.03
C MET A 101 5.33 3.35 14.00
N LEU A 102 5.13 2.06 14.29
CA LEU A 102 4.35 1.18 13.41
C LEU A 102 2.89 1.63 13.30
N PHE A 103 2.27 2.05 14.41
CA PHE A 103 0.91 2.57 14.42
C PHE A 103 0.81 3.87 13.61
N SER A 104 1.77 4.78 13.79
CA SER A 104 1.84 6.04 13.03
C SER A 104 2.07 5.83 11.54
N ALA A 105 2.84 4.82 11.14
CA ALA A 105 3.08 4.51 9.73
C ALA A 105 1.90 3.78 9.08
N GLY A 106 1.19 2.94 9.86
CA GLY A 106 0.12 2.07 9.36
C GLY A 106 -1.26 2.74 9.33
N ILE A 107 -1.55 3.66 10.23
CA ILE A 107 -2.88 4.29 10.32
C ILE A 107 -2.92 5.52 9.42
N GLY A 108 -3.48 5.30 8.24
CA GLY A 108 -3.69 6.34 7.25
C GLY A 108 -5.08 6.98 7.34
N ILE A 109 -5.31 7.93 6.43
CA ILE A 109 -6.60 8.60 6.20
C ILE A 109 -7.75 7.61 5.95
N GLY A 110 -7.44 6.40 5.46
CA GLY A 110 -8.41 5.35 5.22
C GLY A 110 -9.23 5.00 6.46
N LEU A 111 -8.63 4.97 7.66
CA LEU A 111 -9.36 4.66 8.90
C LEU A 111 -10.31 5.77 9.32
N VAL A 112 -9.95 7.03 9.07
CA VAL A 112 -10.81 8.19 9.39
C VAL A 112 -12.01 8.25 8.45
N TYR A 113 -11.82 7.91 7.18
CA TYR A 113 -12.90 7.93 6.18
C TYR A 113 -13.75 6.65 6.23
N TRP A 114 -13.13 5.48 6.08
CA TRP A 114 -13.83 4.20 6.01
C TRP A 114 -14.22 3.65 7.38
N GLY A 115 -13.63 4.12 8.48
CA GLY A 115 -14.00 3.65 9.83
C GLY A 115 -15.46 3.93 10.22
N THR A 116 -16.06 4.99 9.69
CA THR A 116 -17.49 5.27 9.85
C THR A 116 -18.29 4.93 8.59
N ALA A 117 -17.72 5.15 7.40
CA ALA A 117 -18.42 4.93 6.15
C ALA A 117 -18.65 3.45 5.84
N GLU A 118 -17.68 2.56 6.11
CA GLU A 118 -17.80 1.14 5.80
C GLU A 118 -18.89 0.43 6.64
N PRO A 119 -18.97 0.64 7.98
CA PRO A 119 -20.08 0.07 8.76
C PRO A 119 -21.44 0.58 8.31
N LEU A 120 -21.57 1.88 8.02
CA LEU A 120 -22.83 2.44 7.52
C LEU A 120 -23.20 1.86 6.15
N TYR A 121 -22.22 1.72 5.25
CA TYR A 121 -22.43 1.12 3.94
C TYR A 121 -22.92 -0.32 4.05
N HIS A 122 -22.31 -1.12 4.93
CA HIS A 122 -22.76 -2.50 5.17
C HIS A 122 -24.08 -2.60 5.93
N PHE A 123 -24.43 -1.62 6.75
CA PHE A 123 -25.74 -1.55 7.39
C PHE A 123 -26.86 -1.25 6.36
N MET A 124 -26.61 -0.33 5.43
CA MET A 124 -27.57 0.05 4.39
C MET A 124 -27.64 -0.94 3.21
N ALA A 125 -26.52 -1.62 2.92
CA ALA A 125 -26.40 -2.58 1.83
C ALA A 125 -25.63 -3.82 2.31
N PRO A 126 -26.24 -4.66 3.17
CA PRO A 126 -25.58 -5.84 3.69
C PRO A 126 -25.25 -6.81 2.56
N PRO A 127 -24.05 -7.40 2.55
CA PRO A 127 -23.65 -8.36 1.54
C PRO A 127 -24.48 -9.66 1.62
N LEU A 128 -25.08 -9.94 2.78
CA LEU A 128 -25.93 -11.09 3.06
C LEU A 128 -27.05 -10.65 4.02
N GLY A 129 -28.29 -10.44 3.53
CA GLY A 129 -29.45 -10.11 4.37
C GLY A 129 -30.30 -8.96 3.85
N GLU A 130 -31.34 -8.59 4.62
CA GLU A 130 -32.15 -7.39 4.39
C GLU A 130 -31.48 -6.17 5.05
N ALA A 131 -31.57 -5.01 4.42
CA ALA A 131 -30.98 -3.77 4.93
C ALA A 131 -31.69 -3.30 6.21
N GLU A 132 -30.97 -2.54 7.05
CA GLU A 132 -31.50 -1.85 8.25
C GLU A 132 -31.79 -2.71 9.50
N THR A 133 -31.30 -3.96 9.57
CA THR A 133 -31.29 -4.80 10.80
C THR A 133 -29.90 -4.95 11.39
#